data_AF-A0A662GGI1-F1
#
_entry.id   AF-A0A662GGI1-F1
#
_cell.length_a   1.000
_cell.length_b   1.000
_cell.length_c   1.000
_cell.angle_alpha   90.00
_cell.angle_beta   90.00
_cell.angle_gamma   90.00
#
_symmetry.space_group_name_H-M   'P 1'
#
loop_
_entity.id
_entity.type
_entity.pdbx_description
1 polymer ?
#
loop_
_entity_poly.entity_id
_entity_poly.type
_entity_poly.pdbx_seq_one_letter_code
_entity_poly.pdbx_strand_id
1 'polypeptide(L)'
;MNSFPQWFIEKRRFAENFIEKAPEPKYGLKLDWNKFRLSAEKYYRTMDIDDLPPEVKGSLQNLVFPFSKNIAANIVHVNETLVYEKIIREMVPRGVEIINIEDAIRKYDWLKNYWFRAFPLTLNKLSAIHGAYSKGGAFIHVGENIKVKKPISSCFVVASSRYAQLSHSIVIAEPGSEIHILTGCTAPLTVQGSLHAGLTEVYVKRNA
;
A
#
# COMPACT_ATOMS: atom_id res chain seq x y z
N MET A 1 18.41 -13.69 0.28
CA MET A 1 17.39 -12.64 0.07
C MET A 1 17.11 -12.58 -1.41
N ASN A 2 15.91 -12.99 -1.85
CA ASN A 2 15.59 -12.98 -3.28
C ASN A 2 15.44 -11.54 -3.78
N SER A 3 16.21 -11.19 -4.80
CA SER A 3 16.11 -9.91 -5.50
C SER A 3 14.73 -9.72 -6.13
N PHE A 4 14.33 -8.47 -6.37
CA PHE A 4 13.13 -8.19 -7.15
C PHE A 4 13.29 -8.71 -8.60
N PRO A 5 12.18 -9.09 -9.27
CA PRO A 5 12.23 -9.56 -10.65
C PRO A 5 12.62 -8.44 -11.61
N GLN A 6 13.22 -8.82 -12.74
CA GLN A 6 13.76 -7.89 -13.72
C GLN A 6 12.70 -6.91 -14.27
N TRP A 7 11.48 -7.38 -14.52
CA TRP A 7 10.39 -6.53 -15.02
C TRP A 7 10.08 -5.37 -14.07
N PHE A 8 10.18 -5.59 -12.75
CA PHE A 8 9.92 -4.57 -11.75
C PHE A 8 11.04 -3.53 -11.72
N ILE A 9 12.29 -4.00 -11.76
CA ILE A 9 13.48 -3.14 -11.81
C ILE A 9 13.44 -2.24 -13.04
N GLU A 10 13.09 -2.78 -14.20
CA GLU A 10 12.98 -2.04 -15.46
C GLU A 10 11.87 -0.99 -15.40
N LYS A 11 10.71 -1.32 -14.83
CA LYS A 11 9.61 -0.37 -14.62
C LYS A 11 10.01 0.78 -13.69
N ARG A 12 10.69 0.50 -12.58
CA ARG A 12 11.20 1.53 -11.67
C ARG A 12 12.21 2.44 -12.37
N ARG A 13 13.18 1.86 -13.09
CA ARG A 13 14.20 2.61 -13.84
C ARG A 13 13.57 3.48 -14.93
N PHE A 14 12.58 2.96 -15.64
CA PHE A 14 11.82 3.73 -16.61
C PHE A 14 11.13 4.93 -15.94
N ALA A 15 10.44 4.69 -14.82
CA ALA A 15 9.73 5.73 -14.09
C ALA A 15 10.69 6.82 -13.62
N GLU A 16 11.83 6.44 -13.03
CA GLU A 16 12.88 7.35 -12.57
C GLU A 16 13.40 8.24 -13.70
N ASN A 17 13.73 7.65 -14.86
CA ASN A 17 14.17 8.39 -16.05
C ASN A 17 13.10 9.30 -16.66
N PHE A 18 11.82 9.04 -16.35
CA PHE A 18 10.70 9.80 -16.88
C PHE A 18 10.32 10.99 -16.00
N ILE A 19 10.72 11.04 -14.71
CA ILE A 19 10.31 12.07 -13.74
C ILE A 19 10.51 13.50 -14.27
N GLU A 20 11.68 13.81 -14.83
CA GLU A 20 12.00 15.15 -15.34
C GLU A 20 11.25 15.52 -16.62
N LYS A 21 10.81 14.52 -17.39
CA LYS A 21 10.05 14.70 -18.63
C LYS A 21 8.54 14.66 -18.42
N ALA A 22 8.11 14.18 -17.25
CA ALA A 22 6.71 13.96 -16.95
C ALA A 22 5.98 15.30 -16.83
N PRO A 23 4.76 15.40 -17.37
CA PRO A 23 3.96 16.60 -17.18
C PRO A 23 3.60 16.76 -15.70
N GLU A 24 3.52 18.01 -15.23
CA GLU A 24 2.99 18.29 -13.90
C GLU A 24 1.53 17.79 -13.79
N PRO A 25 1.07 17.37 -12.60
CA PRO A 25 -0.32 16.98 -12.41
C PRO A 25 -1.28 18.09 -12.84
N LYS A 26 -2.32 17.73 -13.61
CA LYS A 26 -3.35 18.68 -14.07
C LYS A 26 -4.14 19.32 -12.91
N TYR A 27 -4.28 18.58 -11.82
CA TYR A 27 -5.05 18.98 -10.64
C TYR A 27 -4.18 18.90 -9.39
N GLY A 28 -4.53 19.71 -8.39
CA GLY A 28 -3.84 19.75 -7.11
C GLY A 28 -2.69 20.75 -7.06
N LEU A 29 -1.96 20.73 -5.94
CA LEU A 29 -0.83 21.62 -5.72
C LEU A 29 0.38 21.14 -6.51
N LYS A 30 1.16 22.10 -7.04
CA LYS A 30 2.48 21.80 -7.57
C LYS A 30 3.35 21.25 -6.44
N LEU A 31 3.77 20.00 -6.59
CA LEU A 31 4.57 19.32 -5.59
C LEU A 31 6.05 19.62 -5.82
N ASP A 32 6.69 20.24 -4.84
CA ASP A 32 8.16 20.25 -4.77
C ASP A 32 8.64 18.95 -4.12
N TRP A 33 8.90 17.95 -4.96
CA TRP A 33 9.36 16.62 -4.55
C TRP A 33 10.58 16.67 -3.62
N ASN A 34 11.49 17.63 -3.84
CA ASN A 34 12.74 17.70 -3.07
C ASN A 34 12.53 18.01 -1.59
N LYS A 35 11.38 18.58 -1.21
CA LYS A 35 11.03 18.85 0.20
C LYS A 35 10.70 17.60 1.01
N PHE A 36 10.43 16.46 0.36
CA PHE A 36 9.89 15.25 1.01
C PHE A 36 10.81 14.03 0.91
N ARG A 37 12.11 14.24 0.64
CA ARG A 37 13.10 13.18 0.39
C ARG A 37 13.92 12.77 1.62
N LEU A 38 13.58 13.24 2.81
CA LEU A 38 14.30 12.80 4.02
C LEU A 38 14.09 11.31 4.25
N SER A 39 15.06 10.65 4.88
CA SER A 39 14.93 9.25 5.25
C SER A 39 13.81 9.08 6.29
N ALA A 40 12.99 8.04 6.11
CA ALA A 40 12.04 7.64 7.13
C ALA A 40 12.75 7.21 8.42
N GLU A 41 12.12 7.52 9.56
CA GLU A 41 12.42 6.85 10.82
C GLU A 41 12.16 5.35 10.68
N LYS A 42 13.00 4.56 11.33
CA LYS A 42 12.95 3.09 11.26
C LYS A 42 11.98 2.56 12.30
N TYR A 43 11.01 1.79 11.83
CA TYR A 43 10.11 1.01 12.65
C TYR A 43 10.36 -0.49 12.44
N TYR A 44 10.04 -1.30 13.44
CA TYR A 44 10.28 -2.74 13.43
C TYR A 44 8.96 -3.50 13.48
N ARG A 45 8.94 -4.68 12.86
CA ARG A 45 7.76 -5.54 12.88
C ARG A 45 7.46 -6.01 14.31
N THR A 46 6.19 -5.95 14.69
CA THR A 46 5.65 -6.55 15.91
C THR A 46 4.56 -7.57 15.58
N MET A 47 4.36 -8.53 16.49
CA MET A 47 3.28 -9.52 16.41
C MET A 47 2.02 -9.07 17.15
N ASP A 48 2.13 -8.09 18.03
CA ASP A 48 1.01 -7.52 18.78
C ASP A 48 0.78 -6.06 18.36
N ILE A 49 -0.48 -5.72 18.11
CA ILE A 49 -0.87 -4.35 17.76
C ILE A 49 -0.73 -3.42 18.96
N ASP A 50 -0.76 -3.96 20.18
CA ASP A 50 -0.61 -3.19 21.39
C ASP A 50 0.83 -2.72 21.63
N ASP A 51 1.82 -3.40 21.03
CA ASP A 51 3.25 -3.07 21.07
C ASP A 51 3.66 -2.00 20.04
N LEU A 52 2.70 -1.47 19.27
CA LEU A 52 2.96 -0.34 18.38
C LEU A 52 3.43 0.88 19.19
N PRO A 53 4.37 1.68 18.65
CA PRO A 53 4.82 2.91 19.30
C PRO A 53 3.64 3.80 19.72
N PRO A 54 3.68 4.43 20.92
CA PRO A 54 2.53 5.15 21.47
C PRO A 54 1.93 6.19 20.52
N GLU A 55 2.77 6.94 19.80
CA GLU A 55 2.37 7.95 18.83
C GLU A 55 1.66 7.36 17.60
N VAL A 56 2.13 6.20 17.13
CA VAL A 56 1.49 5.45 16.04
C VAL A 56 0.16 4.90 16.52
N LYS A 57 0.13 4.25 17.68
CA LYS A 57 -1.07 3.67 18.28
C LYS A 57 -2.16 4.74 18.51
N GLY A 58 -1.78 5.88 19.07
CA GLY A 58 -2.69 7.02 19.28
C GLY A 58 -3.29 7.53 17.97
N SER A 59 -2.49 7.63 16.90
CA SER A 59 -3.00 8.05 15.59
C SER A 59 -3.98 7.04 14.95
N LEU A 60 -3.76 5.74 15.18
CA LEU A 60 -4.62 4.65 14.67
C LEU A 60 -5.95 4.55 15.42
N GLN A 61 -5.99 4.92 16.71
CA GLN A 61 -7.23 4.92 17.49
C GLN A 61 -8.30 5.84 16.89
N ASN A 62 -7.90 6.90 16.19
CA ASN A 62 -8.81 7.79 15.46
C ASN A 62 -9.53 7.13 14.27
N LEU A 63 -9.00 6.02 13.75
CA LEU A 63 -9.60 5.28 12.62
C LEU A 63 -10.61 4.22 13.08
N VAL A 64 -10.64 3.88 14.38
CA VAL A 64 -11.56 2.94 15.06
C VAL A 64 -11.49 1.47 14.59
N PHE A 65 -11.49 1.19 13.29
CA PHE A 65 -11.47 -0.16 12.74
C PHE A 65 -10.17 -0.98 12.94
N PRO A 66 -8.95 -0.42 13.10
CA PRO A 66 -7.74 -1.23 13.22
C PRO A 66 -7.73 -2.16 14.45
N PHE A 67 -8.46 -1.81 15.50
CA PHE A 67 -8.55 -2.59 16.75
C PHE A 67 -9.84 -3.43 16.82
N SER A 68 -10.64 -3.44 15.75
CA SER A 68 -11.91 -4.15 15.72
C SER A 68 -11.71 -5.66 15.64
N LYS A 69 -12.42 -6.42 16.49
CA LYS A 69 -12.46 -7.89 16.45
C LYS A 69 -13.22 -8.44 15.22
N ASN A 70 -13.89 -7.58 14.45
CA ASN A 70 -14.65 -7.95 13.25
C ASN A 70 -13.83 -7.86 11.95
N ILE A 71 -12.51 -7.73 12.03
CA ILE A 71 -11.59 -7.63 10.90
C ILE A 71 -10.93 -9.00 10.65
N ALA A 72 -11.01 -9.51 9.43
CA ALA A 72 -10.40 -10.79 9.05
C ALA A 72 -8.88 -10.72 8.90
N ALA A 73 -8.38 -9.60 8.40
CA ALA A 73 -6.97 -9.33 8.31
C ALA A 73 -6.69 -7.86 8.53
N ASN A 74 -5.65 -7.55 9.30
CA ASN A 74 -5.20 -6.19 9.55
C ASN A 74 -3.73 -6.04 9.18
N ILE A 75 -3.47 -5.08 8.30
CA ILE A 75 -2.13 -4.72 7.81
C ILE A 75 -1.89 -3.27 8.20
N VAL A 76 -0.78 -2.99 8.88
CA VAL A 76 -0.38 -1.63 9.26
C VAL A 76 1.03 -1.35 8.75
N HIS A 77 1.13 -0.33 7.90
CA HIS A 77 2.39 0.23 7.46
C HIS A 77 2.68 1.51 8.23
N VAL A 78 3.91 1.65 8.73
CA VAL A 78 4.42 2.92 9.27
C VAL A 78 5.59 3.35 8.38
N ASN A 79 5.48 4.54 7.80
CA ASN A 79 6.36 5.00 6.74
C ASN A 79 6.48 3.96 5.60
N GLU A 80 7.67 3.42 5.33
CA GLU A 80 7.90 2.38 4.32
C GLU A 80 7.81 0.94 4.85
N THR A 81 7.65 0.75 6.17
CA THR A 81 7.75 -0.57 6.80
C THR A 81 6.38 -1.18 7.07
N LEU A 82 6.22 -2.47 6.74
CA LEU A 82 5.15 -3.29 7.29
C LEU A 82 5.44 -3.59 8.76
N VAL A 83 4.75 -2.90 9.67
CA VAL A 83 5.01 -2.97 11.11
C VAL A 83 4.12 -4.00 11.80
N TYR A 84 2.89 -4.17 11.35
CA TYR A 84 1.97 -5.16 11.91
C TYR A 84 1.15 -5.83 10.83
N GLU A 85 1.01 -7.14 10.94
CA GLU A 85 0.17 -7.96 10.07
C GLU A 85 -0.43 -9.08 10.91
N LYS A 86 -1.77 -9.17 10.89
CA LYS A 86 -2.50 -10.28 11.49
C LYS A 86 -3.58 -10.75 10.53
N ILE A 87 -3.60 -12.05 10.24
CA ILE A 87 -4.61 -12.69 9.40
C ILE A 87 -5.28 -13.78 10.25
N ILE A 88 -6.58 -13.64 10.49
CA ILE A 88 -7.39 -14.63 11.20
C ILE A 88 -7.82 -15.68 10.16
N ARG A 89 -7.09 -16.80 10.10
CA ARG A 89 -7.26 -17.81 9.04
C ARG A 89 -8.65 -18.42 9.02
N GLU A 90 -9.34 -18.49 10.15
CA GLU A 90 -10.73 -18.96 10.25
C GLU A 90 -11.73 -18.00 9.59
N MET A 91 -11.37 -16.71 9.44
CA MET A 91 -12.21 -15.69 8.81
C MET A 91 -11.88 -15.45 7.34
N VAL A 92 -10.75 -15.98 6.85
CA VAL A 92 -10.28 -15.80 5.48
C VAL A 92 -10.43 -17.13 4.72
N PRO A 93 -11.33 -17.22 3.73
CA PRO A 93 -11.50 -18.43 2.93
C PRO A 93 -10.20 -18.86 2.23
N ARG A 94 -10.08 -20.17 1.98
CA ARG A 94 -9.03 -20.69 1.08
C ARG A 94 -9.21 -20.09 -0.32
N GLY A 95 -8.11 -19.66 -0.93
CA GLY A 95 -8.12 -18.96 -2.23
C GLY A 95 -8.15 -17.44 -2.12
N VAL A 96 -8.00 -16.89 -0.91
CA VAL A 96 -7.73 -15.47 -0.68
C VAL A 96 -6.27 -15.28 -0.28
N GLU A 97 -5.54 -14.50 -1.05
CA GLU A 97 -4.15 -14.11 -0.76
C GLU A 97 -4.13 -12.70 -0.19
N ILE A 98 -3.46 -12.52 0.95
CA ILE A 98 -3.25 -11.24 1.61
C ILE A 98 -1.78 -11.21 2.06
N ILE A 99 -0.95 -10.40 1.40
CA ILE A 99 0.48 -10.27 1.69
C ILE A 99 0.97 -8.85 1.40
N ASN A 100 2.19 -8.53 1.82
CA ASN A 100 2.89 -7.31 1.39
C ASN A 100 3.05 -7.30 -0.13
N ILE A 101 2.83 -6.14 -0.76
CA ILE A 101 3.00 -5.96 -2.21
C ILE A 101 4.39 -6.37 -2.70
N GLU A 102 5.44 -6.12 -1.91
CA GLU A 102 6.80 -6.49 -2.31
C GLU A 102 6.99 -8.01 -2.38
N ASP A 103 6.35 -8.75 -1.49
CA ASP A 103 6.38 -10.20 -1.51
C ASP A 103 5.56 -10.75 -2.68
N ALA A 104 4.42 -10.11 -2.99
CA ALA A 104 3.64 -10.45 -4.18
C ALA A 104 4.43 -10.24 -5.48
N ILE A 105 5.18 -9.13 -5.58
CA ILE A 105 6.05 -8.84 -6.73
C ILE A 105 7.11 -9.94 -6.91
N ARG A 106 7.73 -10.40 -5.81
CA ARG A 106 8.74 -11.48 -5.86
C ARG A 106 8.12 -12.84 -6.18
N LYS A 107 6.88 -13.08 -5.73
CA LYS A 107 6.19 -14.38 -5.83
C LYS A 107 5.48 -14.58 -7.17
N TYR A 108 4.93 -13.52 -7.76
CA TYR A 108 4.01 -13.62 -8.90
C TYR A 108 4.51 -12.85 -10.12
N ASP A 109 5.14 -13.54 -11.07
CA ASP A 109 5.60 -12.91 -12.33
C ASP A 109 4.45 -12.28 -13.13
N TRP A 110 3.26 -12.88 -13.06
CA TRP A 110 2.06 -12.37 -13.74
C TRP A 110 1.56 -11.03 -13.17
N LEU A 111 2.02 -10.60 -11.98
CA LEU A 111 1.63 -9.32 -11.39
C LEU A 111 2.07 -8.13 -12.26
N LYS A 112 3.07 -8.31 -13.13
CA LYS A 112 3.46 -7.33 -14.16
C LYS A 112 2.30 -6.90 -15.07
N ASN A 113 1.28 -7.74 -15.22
CA ASN A 113 0.08 -7.46 -16.01
C ASN A 113 -0.94 -6.58 -15.29
N TYR A 114 -0.69 -6.26 -14.01
CA TYR A 114 -1.53 -5.40 -13.16
C TYR A 114 -0.77 -4.20 -12.60
N TRP A 115 0.56 -4.19 -12.65
CA TRP A 115 1.41 -3.12 -12.12
C TRP A 115 1.34 -1.84 -13.00
N PHE A 116 0.83 -0.73 -12.45
CA PHE A 116 0.63 0.55 -13.15
C PHE A 116 -0.19 0.41 -14.45
N ARG A 117 -1.29 -0.34 -14.37
CA ARG A 117 -2.22 -0.53 -15.49
C ARG A 117 -3.48 0.31 -15.33
N ALA A 118 -4.01 0.44 -14.12
CA ALA A 118 -5.09 1.38 -13.83
C ALA A 118 -4.59 2.83 -13.81
N PHE A 119 -3.34 3.01 -13.40
CA PHE A 119 -2.68 4.31 -13.33
C PHE A 119 -1.34 4.26 -14.07
N PRO A 120 -1.22 4.77 -15.30
CA PRO A 120 0.02 4.68 -16.06
C PRO A 120 1.17 5.45 -15.42
N LEU A 121 2.39 4.88 -15.46
CA LEU A 121 3.62 5.54 -15.00
C LEU A 121 3.85 6.91 -15.64
N THR A 122 3.39 7.07 -16.88
CA THR A 122 3.58 8.28 -17.70
C THR A 122 2.50 9.33 -17.52
N LEU A 123 1.53 9.11 -16.63
CA LEU A 123 0.37 10.01 -16.48
C LEU A 123 0.79 11.42 -16.07
N ASN A 124 1.67 11.54 -15.08
CA ASN A 124 2.21 12.81 -14.60
C ASN A 124 3.47 12.58 -13.74
N LYS A 125 4.05 13.68 -13.25
CA LYS A 125 5.24 13.63 -12.42
C LYS A 125 5.05 12.83 -11.12
N LEU A 126 3.88 12.90 -10.49
CA LEU A 126 3.59 12.14 -9.28
C LEU A 126 3.48 10.63 -9.57
N SER A 127 2.91 10.22 -10.71
CA SER A 127 2.88 8.81 -11.13
C SER A 127 4.28 8.26 -11.40
N ALA A 128 5.15 9.06 -12.02
CA ALA A 128 6.53 8.70 -12.27
C ALA A 128 7.34 8.57 -10.96
N ILE A 129 7.20 9.54 -10.05
CA ILE A 129 7.81 9.50 -8.71
C ILE A 129 7.33 8.26 -7.94
N HIS A 130 6.01 8.02 -7.92
CA HIS A 130 5.44 6.84 -7.27
C HIS A 130 6.01 5.55 -7.86
N GLY A 131 6.08 5.43 -9.19
CA GLY A 131 6.64 4.24 -9.84
C GLY A 131 8.13 4.02 -9.61
N ALA A 132 8.89 5.08 -9.43
CA ALA A 132 10.33 5.00 -9.15
C ALA A 132 10.59 4.62 -7.69
N TYR A 133 9.82 5.18 -6.75
CA TYR A 133 10.17 5.20 -5.34
C TYR A 133 9.17 4.51 -4.41
N SER A 134 8.07 3.93 -4.92
CA SER A 134 7.10 3.23 -4.08
C SER A 134 7.73 2.09 -3.27
N LYS A 135 7.22 1.98 -2.04
CA LYS A 135 7.57 0.96 -1.05
C LYS A 135 6.37 0.73 -0.13
N GLY A 136 6.18 -0.52 0.27
CA GLY A 136 5.06 -0.94 1.09
C GLY A 136 3.71 -0.83 0.39
N GLY A 137 2.69 -1.40 1.01
CA GLY A 137 1.37 -1.60 0.42
C GLY A 137 0.91 -3.05 0.56
N ALA A 138 -0.35 -3.28 0.21
CA ALA A 138 -0.96 -4.60 0.32
C ALA A 138 -1.25 -5.19 -1.06
N PHE A 139 -0.98 -6.47 -1.22
CA PHE A 139 -1.52 -7.28 -2.30
C PHE A 139 -2.66 -8.14 -1.77
N ILE A 140 -3.84 -7.95 -2.35
CA ILE A 140 -5.06 -8.69 -2.00
C ILE A 140 -5.61 -9.32 -3.28
N HIS A 141 -5.70 -10.66 -3.31
CA HIS A 141 -6.28 -11.40 -4.42
C HIS A 141 -7.37 -12.33 -3.89
N VAL A 142 -8.57 -12.23 -4.45
CA VAL A 142 -9.73 -13.03 -4.07
C VAL A 142 -10.10 -13.91 -5.25
N GLY A 143 -9.96 -15.22 -5.11
CA GLY A 143 -10.27 -16.18 -6.16
C GLY A 143 -11.75 -16.24 -6.55
N GLU A 144 -12.04 -16.94 -7.64
CA GLU A 144 -13.37 -17.00 -8.24
C GLU A 144 -14.44 -17.51 -7.28
N ASN A 145 -15.61 -16.86 -7.27
CA ASN A 145 -16.78 -17.20 -6.45
C ASN A 145 -16.52 -17.21 -4.93
N ILE A 146 -15.40 -16.62 -4.46
CA ILE A 146 -15.08 -16.53 -3.04
C ILE A 146 -15.62 -15.24 -2.45
N LYS A 147 -16.35 -15.36 -1.34
CA LYS A 147 -16.88 -14.21 -0.59
C LYS A 147 -16.20 -14.07 0.76
N VAL A 148 -15.50 -12.95 0.96
CA VAL A 148 -14.86 -12.61 2.24
C VAL A 148 -15.88 -11.87 3.12
N LYS A 149 -16.46 -12.59 4.09
CA LYS A 149 -17.56 -12.07 4.93
C LYS A 149 -17.16 -10.94 5.87
N LYS A 150 -15.88 -10.89 6.25
CA LYS A 150 -15.36 -9.95 7.24
C LYS A 150 -14.35 -9.02 6.55
N PRO A 151 -14.37 -7.71 6.85
CA PRO A 151 -13.50 -6.75 6.18
C PRO A 151 -12.01 -7.04 6.40
N ILE A 152 -11.20 -6.63 5.43
CA ILE A 152 -9.75 -6.58 5.52
C ILE A 152 -9.35 -5.12 5.69
N SER A 153 -8.55 -4.80 6.71
CA SER A 153 -8.04 -3.45 6.92
C SER A 153 -6.60 -3.28 6.45
N SER A 154 -6.35 -2.13 5.83
CA SER A 154 -5.01 -1.68 5.46
C SER A 154 -4.82 -0.25 5.95
N CYS A 155 -3.91 -0.07 6.90
CA CYS A 155 -3.62 1.22 7.51
C CYS A 155 -2.24 1.72 7.10
N PHE A 156 -2.13 3.02 6.86
CA PHE A 156 -0.89 3.70 6.53
C PHE A 156 -0.68 4.87 7.48
N VAL A 157 0.39 4.80 8.27
CA VAL A 157 0.77 5.85 9.21
C VAL A 157 2.00 6.56 8.67
N VAL A 158 1.89 7.85 8.40
CA VAL A 158 3.07 8.69 8.12
C VAL A 158 3.58 9.20 9.45
N ALA A 159 4.72 8.69 9.89
CA ALA A 159 5.29 9.00 11.21
C ALA A 159 6.56 9.86 11.14
N SER A 160 7.10 10.09 9.95
CA SER A 160 8.26 10.98 9.75
C SER A 160 7.88 12.28 9.06
N SER A 161 8.48 13.38 9.51
CA SER A 161 8.35 14.73 8.94
C SER A 161 9.15 14.86 7.65
N ARG A 162 8.68 15.66 6.68
CA ARG A 162 9.36 15.91 5.38
C ARG A 162 9.77 14.62 4.66
N TYR A 163 8.93 13.60 4.81
CA TYR A 163 9.06 12.29 4.20
C TYR A 163 7.88 12.04 3.25
N ALA A 164 8.11 11.26 2.21
CA ALA A 164 7.09 10.83 1.26
C ALA A 164 6.76 9.35 1.43
N GLN A 165 5.55 9.06 1.92
CA GLN A 165 5.00 7.71 1.90
C GLN A 165 4.30 7.45 0.58
N LEU A 166 4.89 6.56 -0.23
CA LEU A 166 4.45 6.20 -1.58
C LEU A 166 4.00 4.73 -1.59
N SER A 167 2.94 4.40 -0.84
CA SER A 167 2.46 3.03 -0.75
C SER A 167 1.68 2.61 -2.01
N HIS A 168 1.96 1.42 -2.52
CA HIS A 168 1.28 0.87 -3.71
C HIS A 168 0.55 -0.41 -3.32
N SER A 169 -0.77 -0.40 -3.36
CA SER A 169 -1.59 -1.58 -3.13
C SER A 169 -2.26 -2.06 -4.41
N ILE A 170 -2.43 -3.38 -4.55
CA ILE A 170 -3.17 -4.00 -5.65
C ILE A 170 -4.24 -4.90 -5.06
N VAL A 171 -5.47 -4.71 -5.52
CA VAL A 171 -6.63 -5.53 -5.17
C VAL A 171 -7.16 -6.16 -6.44
N ILE A 172 -7.29 -7.49 -6.47
CA ILE A 172 -7.85 -8.23 -7.59
C ILE A 172 -9.00 -9.09 -7.05
N ALA A 173 -10.21 -8.82 -7.54
CA ALA A 173 -11.42 -9.58 -7.22
C ALA A 173 -11.82 -10.38 -8.47
N GLU A 174 -11.58 -11.70 -8.44
CA GLU A 174 -11.88 -12.61 -9.56
C GLU A 174 -13.39 -12.81 -9.76
N PRO A 175 -13.84 -13.35 -10.92
CA PRO A 175 -15.26 -13.46 -11.21
C PRO A 175 -16.12 -14.06 -10.09
N GLY A 176 -17.24 -13.41 -9.78
CA GLY A 176 -18.17 -13.85 -8.73
C GLY A 176 -17.69 -13.69 -7.29
N SER A 177 -16.49 -13.11 -7.07
CA SER A 177 -15.95 -12.91 -5.73
C SER A 177 -16.62 -11.72 -5.01
N GLU A 178 -16.39 -11.58 -3.70
CA GLU A 178 -16.86 -10.42 -2.94
C GLU A 178 -15.86 -10.10 -1.82
N ILE A 179 -15.49 -8.84 -1.67
CA ILE A 179 -14.54 -8.40 -0.64
C ILE A 179 -14.84 -6.98 -0.16
N HIS A 180 -14.61 -6.77 1.13
CA HIS A 180 -14.79 -5.50 1.82
C HIS A 180 -13.44 -5.05 2.35
N ILE A 181 -12.94 -3.89 1.88
CA ILE A 181 -11.63 -3.36 2.27
C ILE A 181 -11.82 -2.04 2.98
N LEU A 182 -11.19 -1.92 4.16
CA LEU A 182 -11.15 -0.69 4.94
C LEU A 182 -9.73 -0.12 4.87
N THR A 183 -9.58 1.01 4.19
CA THR A 183 -8.30 1.72 4.12
C THR A 183 -8.34 2.96 5.00
N GLY A 184 -7.30 3.16 5.82
CA GLY A 184 -7.16 4.36 6.62
C GLY A 184 -5.75 4.89 6.59
N CYS A 185 -5.63 6.20 6.42
CA CYS A 185 -4.37 6.89 6.46
C CYS A 185 -4.41 7.89 7.61
N THR A 186 -3.33 7.95 8.40
CA THR A 186 -3.25 8.85 9.56
C THR A 186 -1.79 9.29 9.77
N ALA A 187 -1.60 10.26 10.64
CA ALA A 187 -0.28 10.73 11.05
C ALA A 187 -0.32 11.15 12.53
N PRO A 188 0.74 10.89 13.32
CA PRO A 188 0.90 11.48 14.64
C PRO A 188 0.92 13.02 14.56
N LEU A 189 0.42 13.67 15.60
CA LEU A 189 0.36 15.15 15.69
C LEU A 189 1.76 15.82 15.67
N THR A 190 2.81 15.05 15.97
CA THR A 190 4.20 15.51 15.95
C THR A 190 4.76 15.68 14.53
N VAL A 191 4.11 15.11 13.52
CA VAL A 191 4.60 15.13 12.13
C VAL A 191 4.38 16.49 11.49
N GLN A 192 5.47 17.10 11.05
CA GLN A 192 5.46 18.38 10.35
C GLN A 192 5.63 18.16 8.84
N GLY A 193 4.58 18.51 8.08
CA GLY A 193 4.65 18.64 6.62
C GLY A 193 5.27 17.44 5.91
N SER A 194 4.45 16.43 5.64
CA SER A 194 4.85 15.22 4.90
C SER A 194 3.94 14.97 3.70
N LEU A 195 4.41 14.15 2.77
CA LEU A 195 3.66 13.74 1.60
C LEU A 195 3.16 12.31 1.78
N HIS A 196 1.85 12.12 1.71
CA HIS A 196 1.27 10.80 1.50
C HIS A 196 0.69 10.75 0.09
N ALA A 197 1.19 9.85 -0.74
CA ALA A 197 0.62 9.54 -2.04
C ALA A 197 0.43 8.03 -2.15
N GLY A 198 -0.61 7.51 -1.49
CA GLY A 198 -1.03 6.12 -1.57
C GLY A 198 -1.76 5.84 -2.89
N LEU A 199 -1.31 4.82 -3.61
CA LEU A 199 -1.92 4.36 -4.86
C LEU A 199 -2.52 2.98 -4.61
N THR A 200 -3.79 2.82 -4.94
CA THR A 200 -4.46 1.51 -4.91
C THR A 200 -5.05 1.21 -6.29
N GLU A 201 -4.56 0.15 -6.94
CA GLU A 201 -5.14 -0.35 -8.18
C GLU A 201 -6.15 -1.46 -7.87
N VAL A 202 -7.42 -1.24 -8.20
CA VAL A 202 -8.51 -2.18 -7.95
C VAL A 202 -9.00 -2.77 -9.26
N TYR A 203 -8.95 -4.09 -9.38
CA TYR A 203 -9.37 -4.85 -10.55
C TYR A 203 -10.57 -5.73 -10.19
N VAL A 204 -11.75 -5.27 -10.57
CA VAL A 204 -13.02 -5.98 -10.35
C VAL A 204 -13.38 -6.74 -11.62
N LYS A 205 -13.42 -8.07 -11.54
CA LYS A 205 -13.79 -8.94 -12.66
C LYS A 205 -15.31 -9.12 -12.72
N ARG A 206 -15.77 -9.88 -13.71
CA ARG A 206 -17.21 -10.05 -13.99
C ARG A 206 -17.96 -10.56 -12.76
N ASN A 207 -18.99 -9.82 -12.35
CA ASN A 207 -19.86 -10.15 -11.20
C ASN A 207 -19.12 -10.23 -9.85
N ALA A 208 -17.96 -9.60 -9.73
CA ALA A 208 -17.26 -9.40 -8.46
C ALA A 208 -17.66 -8.07 -7.79
#